data_AF-A0A670JVF5-F1
#
_entry.id   AF-A0A670JVF5-F1
#
_cell.length_a   1.000
_cell.length_b   1.000
_cell.length_c   1.000
_cell.angle_alpha   90.00
_cell.angle_beta   90.00
_cell.angle_gamma   90.00
#
_symmetry.space_group_name_H-M   'P 1'
#
loop_
_entity.id
_entity.type
_entity.pdbx_description
1 polymer ?
#
loop_
_entity_poly.entity_id
_entity_poly.type
_entity_poly.pdbx_seq_one_letter_code
_entity_poly.pdbx_strand_id
1 'polypeptide(L)'
;MVRRGIVAWLPRVAVLLVVLCCAVSVLYMLACTPRGDNQQLAFPRANSPTGKEEYQAILQEREEHHWDYISSLKRQIAELKDELQERSQQLKNMQGHSTDSLGVGIDRRDPEKPQKALLQFLHSQVDKAEVHTGMKLPNEYAAVPFESFTLHRVYQLEMGLTRHPEEKPVRKDKRDELAEAVELGLETLNSPERNSNTNRRAYSPSDFIEGLRRIERDKGTLYELIFKGGKAYEFERIVLFRPFGPIMKVKNENLNMADTLINVIVPLAKRASKFQQFMQNFRLVKLHALTASPQLCPNTSSLVIIAFLTYTVRGKGKGTPDP
;
A
#
# COMPACT_ATOMS: atom_id res chain seq x y z
N MET A 1 -49.54 37.96 -44.46
CA MET A 1 -49.52 37.52 -43.04
C MET A 1 -48.85 36.15 -42.81
N VAL A 2 -47.85 35.75 -43.62
CA VAL A 2 -47.32 34.35 -43.65
C VAL A 2 -46.10 34.13 -42.71
N ARG A 3 -45.76 35.09 -41.85
CA ARG A 3 -44.54 34.99 -41.00
C ARG A 3 -44.75 34.34 -39.63
N ARG A 4 -45.98 34.04 -39.20
CA ARG A 4 -46.24 33.41 -37.87
C ARG A 4 -46.38 31.89 -37.91
N GLY A 5 -46.66 31.28 -39.06
CA GLY A 5 -46.78 29.82 -39.19
C GLY A 5 -45.43 29.09 -39.18
N ILE A 6 -44.39 29.72 -39.73
CA ILE A 6 -43.05 29.11 -39.88
C ILE A 6 -42.34 29.00 -38.52
N VAL A 7 -42.52 29.99 -37.64
CA VAL A 7 -41.88 30.02 -36.31
C VAL A 7 -42.45 28.96 -35.36
N ALA A 8 -43.72 28.55 -35.52
CA ALA A 8 -44.31 27.45 -34.77
C ALA A 8 -44.03 26.06 -35.36
N TRP A 9 -43.61 26.00 -36.64
CA TRP A 9 -43.29 24.76 -37.34
C TRP A 9 -41.85 24.29 -37.06
N LEU A 10 -40.91 25.24 -37.00
CA LEU A 10 -39.51 24.98 -36.68
C LEU A 10 -39.27 24.20 -35.37
N PRO A 11 -39.90 24.53 -34.22
CA PRO A 11 -39.70 23.76 -32.99
C PRO A 11 -40.30 22.35 -33.09
N ARG A 12 -41.40 22.16 -33.85
CA ARG A 12 -42.01 20.83 -34.04
C ARG A 12 -41.13 19.93 -34.91
N VAL A 13 -40.53 20.50 -35.96
CA VAL A 13 -39.56 19.78 -36.81
C VAL A 13 -38.29 19.47 -36.02
N ALA A 14 -37.78 20.40 -35.20
CA ALA A 14 -36.63 20.16 -34.35
C ALA A 14 -36.88 19.03 -33.33
N VAL A 15 -38.06 19.00 -32.69
CA VAL A 15 -38.43 17.91 -31.76
C VAL A 15 -38.52 16.57 -32.48
N LEU A 16 -39.12 16.52 -33.68
CA LEU A 16 -39.16 15.29 -34.48
C LEU A 16 -37.77 14.79 -34.86
N LEU A 17 -36.85 15.70 -35.22
CA LEU A 17 -35.49 15.38 -35.60
C LEU A 17 -34.69 14.84 -34.39
N VAL A 18 -34.91 15.40 -33.20
CA VAL A 18 -34.32 14.89 -31.94
C VAL A 18 -34.86 13.50 -31.61
N VAL A 19 -36.17 13.27 -31.71
CA VAL A 19 -36.77 11.95 -31.45
C VAL A 19 -36.25 10.91 -32.44
N LEU A 20 -36.12 11.26 -33.72
CA LEU A 20 -35.54 10.39 -34.74
C LEU A 20 -34.07 10.06 -34.42
N CYS A 21 -33.28 11.06 -34.01
CA CYS A 21 -31.89 10.88 -33.62
C CYS A 21 -31.75 9.97 -32.39
N CYS A 22 -32.64 10.11 -31.40
CA CYS A 22 -32.71 9.22 -30.25
C CYS A 22 -33.06 7.79 -30.65
N ALA A 23 -34.05 7.61 -31.54
CA ALA A 23 -34.42 6.28 -32.03
C ALA A 23 -33.27 5.59 -32.79
N VAL A 24 -32.57 6.33 -33.65
CA VAL A 24 -31.38 5.83 -34.36
C VAL A 24 -30.25 5.50 -33.38
N SER A 25 -30.03 6.32 -32.34
CA SER A 25 -29.03 6.06 -31.31
C SER A 25 -29.35 4.81 -30.47
N VAL A 26 -30.63 4.59 -30.15
CA VAL A 26 -31.08 3.37 -29.45
C VAL A 26 -30.94 2.14 -30.34
N LEU A 27 -31.29 2.25 -31.63
CA LEU A 27 -31.07 1.17 -32.60
C LEU A 27 -29.59 0.90 -32.82
N TYR A 28 -28.74 1.92 -32.81
CA TYR A 28 -27.29 1.78 -32.87
C TYR A 28 -26.76 1.11 -31.59
N MET A 29 -27.24 1.49 -30.41
CA MET A 29 -26.90 0.78 -29.17
C MET A 29 -27.39 -0.67 -29.15
N LEU A 30 -28.54 -0.98 -29.76
CA LEU A 30 -29.07 -2.34 -29.89
C LEU A 30 -28.32 -3.18 -30.95
N ALA A 31 -27.85 -2.56 -32.03
CA ALA A 31 -27.09 -3.22 -33.09
C ALA A 31 -25.58 -3.29 -32.79
N CYS A 32 -25.09 -2.39 -31.94
CA CYS A 32 -23.68 -2.29 -31.53
C CYS A 32 -23.46 -2.60 -30.06
N THR A 33 -24.41 -3.23 -29.35
CA THR A 33 -24.08 -3.92 -28.10
C THR A 33 -23.18 -5.11 -28.46
N PRO A 34 -21.87 -5.05 -28.16
CA PRO A 34 -21.07 -6.25 -28.22
C PRO A 34 -21.69 -7.23 -27.25
N ARG A 35 -21.82 -8.48 -27.70
CA ARG A 35 -22.29 -9.62 -26.93
C ARG A 35 -21.36 -9.78 -25.71
N GLY A 36 -21.63 -9.01 -24.66
CA GLY A 36 -21.03 -9.20 -23.36
C GLY A 36 -21.61 -10.50 -22.82
N ASP A 37 -20.72 -11.43 -22.48
CA ASP A 37 -21.04 -12.68 -21.80
C ASP A 37 -21.75 -12.38 -20.48
N ASN A 38 -23.05 -12.16 -20.56
CA ASN A 38 -23.98 -12.27 -19.46
C ASN A 38 -24.78 -13.53 -19.69
N GLN A 39 -24.18 -14.61 -19.22
CA GLN A 39 -24.80 -15.89 -18.97
C GLN A 39 -25.92 -15.71 -17.95
N GLN A 40 -27.12 -15.31 -18.39
CA GLN A 40 -28.37 -15.54 -17.67
C GLN A 40 -29.60 -15.33 -18.58
N LEU A 41 -30.19 -16.48 -18.93
CA LEU A 41 -31.64 -16.70 -19.03
C LEU A 41 -32.40 -16.00 -20.16
N ALA A 42 -32.09 -16.37 -21.40
CA ALA A 42 -33.15 -16.54 -22.38
C ALA A 42 -33.95 -17.79 -21.98
N PHE A 43 -35.10 -17.61 -21.32
CA PHE A 43 -36.09 -18.67 -21.15
C PHE A 43 -36.72 -18.98 -22.51
N PRO A 44 -36.49 -20.16 -23.12
CA PRO A 44 -37.28 -20.60 -24.26
C PRO A 44 -38.57 -21.21 -23.72
N ARG A 45 -39.68 -20.53 -24.01
CA ARG A 45 -41.04 -21.06 -24.16
C ARG A 45 -41.23 -22.52 -23.68
N ALA A 46 -41.70 -22.65 -22.44
CA ALA A 46 -42.16 -23.90 -21.87
C ALA A 46 -43.32 -24.50 -22.69
N ASN A 47 -43.29 -25.83 -22.85
CA ASN A 47 -44.39 -26.75 -23.21
C ASN A 47 -44.23 -27.56 -24.51
N SER A 48 -43.05 -28.15 -24.75
CA SER A 48 -42.95 -29.40 -25.53
C SER A 48 -42.55 -30.56 -24.58
N PRO A 49 -43.17 -31.75 -24.66
CA PRO A 49 -42.84 -32.90 -23.81
C PRO A 49 -41.41 -33.40 -24.03
N THR A 50 -40.93 -33.34 -25.28
CA THR A 50 -39.67 -33.94 -25.72
C THR A 50 -38.43 -33.16 -25.25
N GLY A 51 -38.53 -31.83 -25.10
CA GLY A 51 -37.40 -31.03 -24.62
C GLY A 51 -37.14 -31.19 -23.12
N LYS A 52 -38.19 -31.42 -22.32
CA LYS A 52 -38.06 -31.56 -20.86
C LYS A 52 -37.20 -32.76 -20.47
N GLU A 53 -37.36 -33.87 -21.18
CA GLU A 53 -36.59 -35.11 -20.95
C GLU A 53 -35.12 -34.93 -21.33
N GLU A 54 -34.82 -34.21 -22.43
CA GLU A 54 -33.46 -33.91 -22.85
C GLU A 54 -32.74 -32.95 -21.87
N TYR A 55 -33.43 -31.91 -21.39
CA TYR A 55 -32.89 -31.03 -20.35
C TYR A 55 -32.67 -31.77 -19.02
N GLN A 56 -33.57 -32.69 -18.66
CA GLN A 56 -33.40 -33.52 -17.47
C GLN A 56 -32.21 -34.47 -17.59
N ALA A 57 -32.00 -35.08 -18.76
CA ALA A 57 -30.85 -35.94 -19.01
C ALA A 57 -29.52 -35.17 -18.89
N ILE A 58 -29.43 -33.95 -19.45
CA ILE A 58 -28.22 -33.11 -19.36
C ILE A 58 -27.93 -32.67 -17.91
N LEU A 59 -28.97 -32.40 -17.11
CA LEU A 59 -28.79 -32.08 -15.69
C LEU A 59 -28.29 -33.28 -14.90
N GLN A 60 -28.86 -34.46 -15.17
CA GLN A 60 -28.46 -35.70 -14.52
C GLN A 60 -27.02 -36.08 -14.85
N GLU A 61 -26.59 -35.92 -16.11
CA GLU A 61 -25.20 -36.15 -16.54
C GLU A 61 -24.21 -35.25 -15.78
N ARG A 62 -24.57 -33.97 -15.56
CA ARG A 62 -23.73 -33.06 -14.75
C ARG A 62 -23.69 -33.47 -13.28
N GLU A 63 -24.81 -33.89 -12.71
CA GLU A 63 -24.86 -34.36 -11.32
C GLU A 63 -24.00 -35.61 -11.13
N GLU A 64 -24.04 -36.56 -12.07
CA GLU A 64 -23.19 -37.76 -12.08
C GLU A 64 -21.71 -37.37 -12.16
N HIS A 65 -21.33 -36.45 -13.04
CA HIS A 65 -19.95 -35.93 -13.09
C HIS A 65 -19.48 -35.28 -11.80
N HIS A 66 -20.34 -34.48 -11.16
CA HIS A 66 -20.01 -33.89 -9.86
C HIS A 66 -19.87 -34.95 -8.78
N TRP A 67 -20.70 -35.99 -8.82
CA TRP A 67 -20.64 -37.12 -7.90
C TRP A 67 -19.33 -37.90 -8.04
N ASP A 68 -18.93 -38.18 -9.29
CA ASP A 68 -17.67 -38.86 -9.62
C ASP A 68 -16.46 -38.04 -9.18
N TYR A 69 -16.48 -36.72 -9.43
CA TYR A 69 -15.40 -35.83 -9.02
C TYR A 69 -15.26 -35.77 -7.49
N ILE A 70 -16.39 -35.64 -6.77
CA ILE A 70 -16.40 -35.62 -5.30
C ILE A 70 -15.92 -36.97 -4.74
N SER A 71 -16.35 -38.08 -5.32
CA SER A 71 -15.94 -39.41 -4.86
C SER A 71 -14.44 -39.67 -5.09
N SER A 72 -13.91 -39.25 -6.24
CA SER A 72 -12.48 -39.30 -6.56
C SER A 72 -11.65 -38.47 -5.58
N LEU A 73 -12.04 -37.21 -5.33
CA LEU A 73 -11.38 -36.35 -4.35
C LEU A 73 -11.43 -36.93 -2.94
N LYS A 74 -12.58 -37.48 -2.53
CA LYS A 74 -12.73 -38.13 -1.23
C LYS A 74 -11.78 -39.33 -1.08
N ARG A 75 -11.57 -40.09 -2.17
CA ARG A 75 -10.60 -41.19 -2.19
C ARG A 75 -9.17 -40.68 -2.07
N GLN A 76 -8.80 -39.63 -2.81
CA GLN A 76 -7.47 -39.02 -2.71
C GLN A 76 -7.17 -38.48 -1.32
N ILE A 77 -8.15 -37.86 -0.66
CA ILE A 77 -8.00 -37.37 0.71
C ILE A 77 -7.80 -38.53 1.68
N ALA A 78 -8.53 -39.63 1.51
CA ALA A 78 -8.36 -40.83 2.34
C ALA A 78 -6.97 -41.46 2.15
N GLU A 79 -6.53 -41.60 0.90
CA GLU A 79 -5.23 -42.16 0.54
C GLU A 79 -4.07 -41.32 1.08
N LEU A 80 -4.10 -39.99 0.88
CA LEU A 80 -3.11 -39.07 1.43
C LEU A 80 -3.10 -39.06 2.96
N LYS A 81 -4.28 -39.22 3.58
CA LYS A 81 -4.39 -39.29 5.04
C LYS A 81 -3.78 -40.58 5.58
N ASP A 82 -3.99 -41.70 4.92
CA ASP A 82 -3.40 -42.99 5.28
C ASP A 82 -1.88 -42.96 5.09
N GLU A 83 -1.38 -42.40 3.97
CA GLU A 83 0.07 -42.28 3.73
C GLU A 83 0.75 -41.35 4.75
N LEU A 84 0.08 -40.27 5.14
CA LEU A 84 0.57 -39.35 6.17
C LEU A 84 0.55 -39.99 7.56
N GLN A 85 -0.47 -40.81 7.85
CA GLN A 85 -0.55 -41.59 9.08
C GLN A 85 0.53 -42.68 9.12
N GLU A 86 0.78 -43.37 8.01
CA GLU A 86 1.83 -44.38 7.90
C GLU A 86 3.22 -43.76 8.08
N ARG A 87 3.54 -42.67 7.37
CA ARG A 87 4.82 -41.95 7.57
C ARG A 87 4.96 -41.43 8.99
N SER A 88 3.88 -40.96 9.60
CA SER A 88 3.87 -40.54 11.01
C SER A 88 4.18 -41.71 11.96
N GLN A 89 3.64 -42.89 11.69
CA GLN A 89 3.90 -44.09 12.47
C GLN A 89 5.31 -44.65 12.23
N GLN A 90 5.81 -44.60 10.99
CA GLN A 90 7.20 -44.92 10.65
C GLN A 90 8.18 -43.98 11.38
N LEU A 91 7.91 -42.67 11.40
CA LEU A 91 8.70 -41.70 12.17
C LEU A 91 8.65 -41.96 13.68
N LYS A 92 7.48 -42.30 14.23
CA LYS A 92 7.36 -42.69 15.65
C LYS A 92 8.14 -43.96 15.97
N ASN A 93 8.10 -44.97 15.10
CA ASN A 93 8.80 -46.24 15.29
C ASN A 93 10.33 -46.07 15.18
N MET A 94 10.81 -45.27 14.22
CA MET A 94 12.24 -44.90 14.13
C MET A 94 12.69 -44.07 15.34
N GLN A 95 11.83 -43.18 15.84
CA GLN A 95 12.11 -42.38 17.03
C GLN A 95 12.11 -43.22 18.33
N GLY A 96 11.31 -44.29 18.40
CA GLY A 96 11.29 -45.22 19.53
C GLY A 96 12.47 -46.21 19.56
N HIS A 97 13.15 -46.44 18.43
CA HIS A 97 14.33 -47.32 18.36
C HIS A 97 15.67 -46.57 18.44
N SER A 98 15.65 -45.25 18.26
CA SER A 98 16.85 -44.40 18.28
C SER A 98 17.12 -43.74 19.64
N THR A 99 16.36 -44.06 20.69
CA THR A 99 16.55 -43.48 22.04
C THR A 99 17.69 -44.08 22.86
N ASP A 100 18.39 -45.12 22.36
CA ASP A 100 19.53 -45.73 23.07
C ASP A 100 20.90 -45.43 22.45
N SER A 101 21.00 -44.62 21.38
CA SER A 101 22.32 -44.19 20.90
C SER A 101 22.29 -42.82 20.23
N LEU A 102 23.10 -41.92 20.78
CA LEU A 102 23.34 -40.52 20.43
C LEU A 102 22.23 -39.53 20.81
N GLY A 103 22.43 -38.92 21.98
CA GLY A 103 21.62 -37.84 22.51
C GLY A 103 21.63 -36.60 21.62
N VAL A 104 20.51 -36.38 20.93
CA VAL A 104 19.92 -35.05 20.72
C VAL A 104 18.43 -35.20 21.02
N GLY A 105 18.10 -35.09 22.30
CA GLY A 105 16.72 -35.14 22.76
C GLY A 105 15.94 -33.93 22.25
N ILE A 106 15.14 -34.11 21.20
CA ILE A 106 13.96 -33.26 20.98
C ILE A 106 12.94 -33.69 22.05
N ASP A 107 13.16 -33.17 23.24
CA ASP A 107 12.33 -33.40 24.41
C ASP A 107 10.98 -32.70 24.19
N ARG A 108 10.02 -33.50 23.73
CA ARG A 108 8.65 -33.17 23.31
C ARG A 108 7.74 -32.92 24.52
N ARG A 109 8.26 -32.22 25.53
CA ARG A 109 7.60 -31.95 26.82
C ARG A 109 7.21 -30.49 27.05
N ASP A 110 7.45 -29.62 26.08
CA ASP A 110 7.24 -28.19 26.27
C ASP A 110 6.65 -27.53 25.00
N PRO A 111 5.36 -27.18 24.99
CA PRO A 111 4.70 -26.53 23.84
C PRO A 111 5.26 -25.13 23.54
N GLU A 112 6.06 -24.56 24.45
CA GLU A 112 6.71 -23.26 24.28
C GLU A 112 7.96 -23.30 23.39
N LYS A 113 8.59 -24.47 23.23
CA LYS A 113 9.79 -24.64 22.38
C LYS A 113 9.58 -24.29 20.90
N PRO A 114 8.54 -24.78 20.20
CA PRO A 114 8.30 -24.40 18.81
C PRO A 114 7.92 -22.93 18.66
N GLN A 115 7.21 -22.34 19.64
CA GLN A 115 6.84 -20.92 19.62
C GLN A 115 8.07 -20.02 19.81
N LYS A 116 8.95 -20.38 20.74
CA LYS A 116 10.24 -19.69 20.95
C LYS A 116 11.16 -19.84 19.75
N ALA A 117 11.19 -21.01 19.11
CA ALA A 117 11.95 -21.23 17.88
C ALA A 117 11.43 -20.39 16.71
N LEU A 118 10.10 -20.25 16.58
CA LEU A 118 9.49 -19.36 15.59
C LEU A 118 9.85 -17.90 15.85
N LEU A 119 9.71 -17.42 17.09
CA LEU A 119 10.09 -16.06 17.45
C LEU A 119 11.57 -15.81 17.16
N GLN A 120 12.45 -16.75 17.52
CA GLN A 120 13.88 -16.67 17.22
C GLN A 120 14.14 -16.63 15.70
N PHE A 121 13.41 -17.42 14.91
CA PHE A 121 13.49 -17.35 13.46
C PHE A 121 13.07 -15.97 12.94
N LEU A 122 11.96 -15.42 13.42
CA LEU A 122 11.50 -14.08 13.02
C LEU A 122 12.54 -13.00 13.37
N HIS A 123 13.13 -13.04 14.57
CA HIS A 123 14.23 -12.15 14.94
C HIS A 123 15.42 -12.30 14.00
N SER A 124 15.80 -13.53 13.65
CA SER A 124 16.89 -13.77 12.69
C SER A 124 16.59 -13.23 11.29
N GLN A 125 15.30 -13.14 10.89
CA GLN A 125 14.92 -12.52 9.62
C GLN A 125 15.04 -10.99 9.67
N VAL A 126 14.72 -10.37 10.81
CA VAL A 126 14.95 -8.93 11.02
C VAL A 126 16.44 -8.59 10.98
N ASP A 127 17.28 -9.42 11.58
CA ASP A 127 18.74 -9.20 11.56
C ASP A 127 19.32 -9.29 10.14
N LYS A 128 18.73 -10.13 9.29
CA LYS A 128 19.07 -10.26 7.87
C LYS A 128 18.42 -9.21 6.96
N ALA A 129 17.45 -8.44 7.47
CA ALA A 129 16.77 -7.41 6.70
C ALA A 129 17.73 -6.24 6.41
N GLU A 130 17.46 -5.51 5.32
CA GLU A 130 18.31 -4.40 4.86
C GLU A 130 18.55 -3.33 5.94
N VAL A 131 17.61 -3.22 6.89
CA VAL A 131 17.52 -2.20 7.93
C VAL A 131 18.82 -1.98 8.72
N HIS A 132 19.61 -3.03 8.96
CA HIS A 132 20.82 -2.94 9.78
C HIS A 132 22.13 -2.84 8.97
N THR A 133 22.17 -3.43 7.78
CA THR A 133 23.46 -3.67 7.07
C THR A 133 23.50 -3.01 5.68
N GLY A 134 22.37 -2.50 5.19
CA GLY A 134 22.23 -2.04 3.81
C GLY A 134 22.23 -3.20 2.81
N MET A 135 21.73 -2.94 1.59
CA MET A 135 21.66 -3.94 0.53
C MET A 135 22.64 -3.62 -0.59
N LYS A 136 23.36 -4.64 -1.07
CA LYS A 136 24.15 -4.52 -2.29
C LYS A 136 23.20 -4.45 -3.49
N LEU A 137 23.16 -3.30 -4.15
CA LEU A 137 22.40 -3.13 -5.38
C LEU A 137 23.10 -3.83 -6.55
N PRO A 138 22.35 -4.41 -7.50
CA PRO A 138 22.92 -5.14 -8.63
C PRO A 138 23.70 -4.23 -9.59
N ASN A 139 23.31 -2.96 -9.71
CA ASN A 139 23.98 -1.95 -10.51
C ASN A 139 23.72 -0.53 -9.96
N GLU A 140 24.40 0.46 -10.51
CA GLU A 140 24.31 1.87 -10.16
C GLU A 140 22.99 2.55 -10.54
N TYR A 141 22.21 1.93 -11.44
CA TYR A 141 20.91 2.42 -11.87
C TYR A 141 19.74 1.76 -11.13
N ALA A 142 20.03 0.87 -10.18
CA ALA A 142 19.01 0.13 -9.46
C ALA A 142 18.25 1.08 -8.53
N ALA A 143 16.97 1.28 -8.82
CA ALA A 143 16.07 2.03 -7.97
C ALA A 143 15.26 1.07 -7.10
N VAL A 144 15.26 1.28 -5.78
CA VAL A 144 14.37 0.55 -4.88
C VAL A 144 13.07 1.33 -4.73
N PRO A 145 11.93 0.80 -5.20
CA PRO A 145 10.66 1.49 -5.07
C PRO A 145 10.27 1.60 -3.59
N PHE A 146 9.64 2.71 -3.25
CA PHE A 146 9.04 2.96 -1.95
C PHE A 146 7.72 3.69 -2.13
N GLU A 147 6.80 3.48 -1.20
CA GLU A 147 5.54 4.20 -1.11
C GLU A 147 5.59 5.09 0.13
N SER A 148 5.24 6.37 -0.02
CA SER A 148 5.02 7.25 1.13
C SER A 148 3.55 7.20 1.52
N PHE A 149 3.23 7.37 2.79
CA PHE A 149 1.85 7.46 3.25
C PHE A 149 1.69 8.37 4.46
N THR A 150 0.48 8.89 4.59
CA THR A 150 -0.04 9.63 5.75
C THR A 150 -1.23 8.85 6.30
N LEU A 151 -1.88 9.33 7.36
CA LEU A 151 -3.06 8.64 7.93
C LEU A 151 -4.18 8.35 6.92
N HIS A 152 -4.28 9.14 5.85
CA HIS A 152 -5.43 9.11 4.95
C HIS A 152 -5.07 8.95 3.48
N ARG A 153 -3.79 9.08 3.12
CA ARG A 153 -3.32 9.18 1.74
C ARG A 153 -2.07 8.34 1.56
N VAL A 154 -1.96 7.66 0.45
CA VAL A 154 -0.78 6.92 0.01
C VAL A 154 -0.27 7.57 -1.27
N TYR A 155 1.03 7.80 -1.32
CA TYR A 155 1.75 8.40 -2.42
C TYR A 155 2.56 7.32 -3.12
N GLN A 156 2.14 6.95 -4.33
CA GLN A 156 2.82 5.93 -5.13
C GLN A 156 3.68 6.60 -6.21
N LEU A 157 4.96 6.24 -6.27
CA LEU A 157 5.90 6.75 -7.26
C LEU A 157 5.77 6.07 -8.63
N GLU A 158 5.19 4.86 -8.66
CA GLU A 158 5.09 4.04 -9.89
C GLU A 158 4.03 4.55 -10.88
N MET A 159 3.14 5.45 -10.44
CA MET A 159 2.06 5.99 -11.28
C MET A 159 2.52 6.89 -12.43
N GLY A 160 3.81 7.16 -12.53
CA GLY A 160 4.39 8.00 -13.58
C GLY A 160 3.85 9.43 -13.58
N LEU A 161 4.10 10.15 -14.67
CA LEU A 161 3.62 11.54 -14.85
C LEU A 161 2.16 11.63 -15.32
N THR A 162 1.51 10.49 -15.54
CA THR A 162 0.18 10.42 -16.20
C THR A 162 -0.98 10.39 -15.23
N ARG A 163 -0.74 10.09 -13.94
CA ARG A 163 -1.76 10.06 -12.90
C ARG A 163 -1.36 10.90 -11.69
N HIS A 164 -2.36 11.31 -10.91
CA HIS A 164 -2.11 12.00 -9.65
C HIS A 164 -1.39 11.06 -8.68
N PRO A 165 -0.22 11.44 -8.13
CA PRO A 165 0.54 10.58 -7.21
C PRO A 165 -0.20 10.26 -5.91
N GLU A 166 -1.19 11.08 -5.54
CA GLU A 166 -2.02 10.90 -4.35
C GLU A 166 -3.15 9.91 -4.61
N GLU A 167 -3.12 8.78 -3.92
CA GLU A 167 -4.23 7.84 -3.87
C GLU A 167 -4.78 7.74 -2.45
N LYS A 168 -6.11 7.73 -2.33
CA LYS A 168 -6.72 7.16 -1.13
C LYS A 168 -6.42 5.67 -1.17
N PRO A 169 -5.93 5.04 -0.09
CA PRO A 169 -5.71 3.60 -0.08
C PRO A 169 -7.01 2.91 -0.51
N VAL A 170 -7.03 2.32 -1.69
CA VAL A 170 -8.29 1.93 -2.36
C VAL A 170 -8.84 0.64 -1.76
N ARG A 171 -7.95 -0.25 -1.32
CA ARG A 171 -8.30 -1.56 -0.78
C ARG A 171 -8.24 -1.56 0.75
N LYS A 172 -9.20 -2.26 1.37
CA LYS A 172 -9.39 -2.31 2.82
C LYS A 172 -8.21 -3.00 3.54
N ASP A 173 -7.72 -4.11 2.98
CA ASP A 173 -6.50 -4.81 3.42
C ASP A 173 -5.29 -3.86 3.55
N LYS A 174 -5.01 -3.05 2.52
CA LYS A 174 -3.89 -2.09 2.54
C LYS A 174 -4.10 -1.00 3.58
N ARG A 175 -5.35 -0.57 3.83
CA ARG A 175 -5.66 0.40 4.89
C ARG A 175 -5.39 -0.19 6.26
N ASP A 176 -5.90 -1.39 6.50
CA ASP A 176 -5.81 -2.07 7.78
C ASP A 176 -4.33 -2.39 8.10
N GLU A 177 -3.54 -2.80 7.10
CA GLU A 177 -2.08 -2.99 7.22
C GLU A 177 -1.35 -1.71 7.66
N LEU A 178 -1.63 -0.57 7.02
CA LEU A 178 -0.98 0.70 7.35
C LEU A 178 -1.44 1.24 8.71
N ALA A 179 -2.72 1.07 9.04
CA ALA A 179 -3.27 1.44 10.33
C ALA A 179 -2.61 0.63 11.46
N GLU A 180 -2.49 -0.69 11.28
CA GLU A 180 -1.81 -1.58 12.24
C GLU A 180 -0.35 -1.15 12.47
N ALA A 181 0.38 -0.79 11.41
CA ALA A 181 1.75 -0.30 11.54
C ALA A 181 1.82 1.00 12.36
N VAL A 182 0.91 1.96 12.11
CA VAL A 182 0.86 3.23 12.86
C VAL A 182 0.47 3.01 14.31
N GLU A 183 -0.50 2.13 14.57
CA GLU A 183 -0.93 1.78 15.93
C GLU A 183 0.20 1.13 16.74
N LEU A 184 0.91 0.16 16.16
CA LEU A 184 2.08 -0.46 16.80
C LEU A 184 3.21 0.57 17.04
N GLY A 185 3.38 1.52 16.13
CA GLY A 185 4.30 2.64 16.31
C GLY A 185 3.95 3.51 17.52
N LEU A 186 2.67 3.87 17.66
CA LEU A 186 2.17 4.63 18.81
C LEU A 186 2.30 3.85 20.11
N GLU A 187 1.96 2.56 20.12
CA GLU A 187 2.14 1.67 21.26
C GLU A 187 3.61 1.61 21.67
N THR A 188 4.53 1.51 20.69
CA THR A 188 5.97 1.51 20.92
C THR A 188 6.47 2.81 21.56
N LEU A 189 5.95 3.97 21.14
CA LEU A 189 6.33 5.27 21.75
C LEU A 189 5.75 5.46 23.14
N ASN A 190 4.54 4.95 23.36
CA ASN A 190 3.82 5.05 24.62
C ASN A 190 4.14 3.87 25.58
N SER A 191 5.00 2.93 25.20
CA SER A 191 5.39 1.79 26.05
C SER A 191 6.15 2.23 27.31
N PRO A 192 5.95 1.56 28.47
CA PRO A 192 6.56 1.95 29.74
C PRO A 192 8.07 1.64 29.84
N GLU A 193 8.63 0.77 28.99
CA GLU A 193 10.05 0.38 28.98
C GLU A 193 11.04 1.51 28.61
N ARG A 194 10.56 2.69 28.21
CA ARG A 194 11.39 3.83 27.83
C ARG A 194 11.84 4.61 29.08
N ASN A 195 12.97 4.20 29.67
CA ASN A 195 13.80 4.83 30.70
C ASN A 195 13.42 6.28 31.17
N SER A 196 12.67 6.33 32.26
CA SER A 196 12.79 7.18 33.47
C SER A 196 12.96 8.71 33.51
N ASN A 197 13.42 9.50 32.53
CA ASN A 197 13.98 10.83 32.93
C ASN A 197 13.51 12.15 32.25
N THR A 198 12.48 12.20 31.41
CA THR A 198 11.97 13.51 30.91
C THR A 198 10.47 13.49 30.65
N ASN A 199 9.76 14.51 31.15
CA ASN A 199 8.32 14.79 30.99
C ASN A 199 7.71 14.12 29.75
N ARG A 200 7.03 13.00 29.98
CA ARG A 200 6.57 12.11 28.92
C ARG A 200 5.37 12.71 28.22
N ARG A 201 5.56 13.21 27.00
CA ARG A 201 4.46 13.56 26.11
C ARG A 201 3.85 12.26 25.58
N ALA A 202 2.55 12.08 25.76
CA ALA A 202 1.82 10.98 25.12
C ALA A 202 1.70 11.27 23.62
N TYR A 203 2.07 10.31 22.79
CA TYR A 203 1.95 10.42 21.34
C TYR A 203 0.54 10.02 20.92
N SER A 204 -0.06 10.83 20.05
CA SER A 204 -1.38 10.62 19.46
C SER A 204 -1.24 10.37 17.95
N PRO A 205 -2.25 9.77 17.28
CA PRO A 205 -2.28 9.69 15.82
C PRO A 205 -2.05 11.05 15.13
N SER A 206 -2.44 12.16 15.75
CA SER A 206 -2.21 13.52 15.24
C SER A 206 -0.73 13.92 15.16
N ASP A 207 0.14 13.24 15.90
CA ASP A 207 1.59 13.48 15.87
C ASP A 207 2.28 12.72 14.73
N PHE A 208 1.60 11.80 14.07
CA PHE A 208 2.12 11.12 12.90
C PHE A 208 2.22 12.07 11.70
N ILE A 209 3.41 12.16 11.11
CA ILE A 209 3.69 13.05 9.98
C ILE A 209 3.60 12.27 8.68
N GLU A 210 4.45 11.26 8.54
CA GLU A 210 4.63 10.49 7.31
C GLU A 210 5.21 9.12 7.65
N GLY A 211 4.84 8.13 6.85
CA GLY A 211 5.39 6.79 6.86
C GLY A 211 5.93 6.42 5.49
N LEU A 212 7.00 5.65 5.46
CA LEU A 212 7.55 5.05 4.25
C LEU A 212 7.37 3.55 4.31
N ARG A 213 6.88 2.97 3.23
CA ARG A 213 6.69 1.53 3.04
C ARG A 213 7.60 1.05 1.91
N ARG A 214 8.43 0.04 2.20
CA ARG A 214 9.32 -0.60 1.23
C ARG A 214 9.08 -2.11 1.26
N ILE A 215 9.02 -2.74 0.09
CA ILE A 215 8.78 -4.18 -0.03
C ILE A 215 10.09 -4.86 -0.43
N GLU A 216 10.61 -5.74 0.43
CA GLU A 216 11.67 -6.69 0.13
C GLU A 216 11.03 -8.03 -0.25
N ARG A 217 11.02 -8.36 -1.55
CA ARG A 217 10.30 -9.52 -2.11
C ARG A 217 10.54 -10.84 -1.37
N ASP A 218 11.76 -11.06 -0.88
CA ASP A 218 12.18 -12.32 -0.27
C ASP A 218 12.17 -12.30 1.26
N LYS A 219 11.94 -11.15 1.89
CA LYS A 219 12.07 -11.00 3.35
C LYS A 219 10.84 -10.42 4.04
N GLY A 220 10.12 -9.51 3.37
CA GLY A 220 8.94 -8.85 3.94
C GLY A 220 8.85 -7.37 3.63
N THR A 221 8.10 -6.64 4.46
CA THR A 221 7.82 -5.21 4.27
C THR A 221 8.41 -4.39 5.40
N LEU A 222 9.14 -3.35 5.05
CA LEU A 222 9.70 -2.37 5.96
C LEU A 222 8.77 -1.16 6.05
N TYR A 223 8.50 -0.71 7.28
CA TYR A 223 7.80 0.53 7.56
C TYR A 223 8.70 1.45 8.38
N GLU A 224 8.84 2.68 7.93
CA GLU A 224 9.59 3.71 8.64
C GLU A 224 8.62 4.86 8.93
N LEU A 225 8.29 5.04 10.20
CA LEU A 225 7.28 5.97 10.67
C LEU A 225 7.95 7.16 11.33
N ILE A 226 7.48 8.37 11.01
CA ILE A 226 8.00 9.61 11.57
C ILE A 226 6.90 10.30 12.35
N PHE A 227 7.18 10.56 13.63
CA PHE A 227 6.31 11.27 14.55
C PHE A 227 6.92 12.61 14.95
N LYS A 228 6.06 13.59 15.19
CA LYS A 228 6.43 14.91 15.69
C LYS A 228 6.81 14.84 17.17
N GLY A 229 8.02 15.27 17.50
CA GLY A 229 8.52 15.36 18.88
C GLY A 229 7.95 16.53 19.68
N GLY A 230 8.52 16.78 20.85
CA GLY A 230 8.08 17.87 21.73
C GLY A 230 8.39 19.26 21.19
N LYS A 231 9.50 19.40 20.47
CA LYS A 231 9.96 20.65 19.84
C LYS A 231 9.78 20.61 18.31
N ALA A 232 9.78 21.78 17.67
CA ALA A 232 9.57 21.91 16.22
C ALA A 232 10.62 21.19 15.34
N TYR A 233 11.81 20.94 15.88
CA TYR A 233 12.94 20.31 15.19
C TYR A 233 13.23 18.89 15.69
N GLU A 234 12.39 18.39 16.59
CA GLU A 234 12.55 17.07 17.20
C GLU A 234 11.53 16.12 16.58
N PHE A 235 11.99 14.96 16.14
CA PHE A 235 11.17 13.93 15.51
C PHE A 235 11.52 12.58 16.10
N GLU A 236 10.55 11.68 16.18
CA GLU A 236 10.77 10.29 16.57
C GLU A 236 10.62 9.43 15.32
N ARG A 237 11.65 8.67 14.98
CA ARG A 237 11.63 7.70 13.89
C ARG A 237 11.49 6.30 14.48
N ILE A 238 10.50 5.57 14.01
CA ILE A 238 10.32 4.16 14.36
C ILE A 238 10.45 3.34 13.10
N VAL A 239 11.26 2.29 13.17
CA VAL A 239 11.41 1.33 12.09
C VAL A 239 10.77 0.02 12.52
N LEU A 240 9.79 -0.41 11.75
CA LEU A 240 9.04 -1.65 11.93
C LEU A 240 9.27 -2.56 10.73
N PHE A 241 9.33 -3.86 10.95
CA PHE A 241 9.51 -4.84 9.88
C PHE A 241 8.46 -5.93 10.00
N ARG A 242 7.73 -6.16 8.91
CA ARG A 242 6.80 -7.26 8.75
C ARG A 242 7.46 -8.35 7.93
N PRO A 243 7.99 -9.43 8.54
CA PRO A 243 8.35 -10.63 7.82
C PRO A 243 7.09 -11.33 7.27
N PHE A 244 7.19 -12.61 6.93
CA PHE A 244 6.04 -13.47 6.63
C PHE A 244 5.23 -13.82 7.91
N GLY A 245 4.95 -12.83 8.75
CA GLY A 245 4.37 -12.95 10.07
C GLY A 245 3.95 -11.60 10.65
N PRO A 246 3.83 -11.47 11.99
CA PRO A 246 3.41 -10.24 12.65
C PRO A 246 4.44 -9.11 12.47
N ILE A 247 3.99 -7.86 12.56
CA ILE A 247 4.89 -6.69 12.53
C ILE A 247 5.75 -6.71 13.79
N MET A 248 7.06 -6.52 13.62
CA MET A 248 8.01 -6.46 14.72
C MET A 248 8.70 -5.10 14.77
N LYS A 249 8.94 -4.62 15.98
CA LYS A 249 9.74 -3.41 16.23
C LYS A 249 11.21 -3.72 15.95
N VAL A 250 11.83 -2.90 15.11
CA VAL A 250 13.26 -3.01 14.79
C VAL A 250 14.05 -1.91 15.49
N LYS A 251 13.65 -0.65 15.31
CA LYS A 251 14.42 0.50 15.80
C LYS A 251 13.52 1.63 16.26
N ASN A 252 14.00 2.38 17.24
CA ASN A 252 13.39 3.60 17.72
C ASN A 252 14.50 4.64 17.91
N GLU A 253 14.41 5.77 17.20
CA GLU A 253 15.41 6.83 17.18
C GLU A 253 14.75 8.19 17.44
N ASN A 254 15.36 8.98 18.31
CA ASN A 254 15.03 10.40 18.43
C ASN A 254 15.97 11.21 17.50
N LEU A 255 15.38 11.95 16.57
CA LEU A 255 16.06 12.76 15.57
C LEU A 255 15.92 14.23 15.91
N ASN A 256 17.06 14.89 16.13
CA ASN A 256 17.12 16.35 16.20
C ASN A 256 17.57 16.89 14.83
N MET A 257 16.69 17.60 14.14
CA MET A 257 16.93 18.19 12.83
C MET A 257 17.27 19.70 12.89
N ALA A 258 17.59 20.25 14.07
CA ALA A 258 17.88 21.68 14.21
C ALA A 258 19.06 22.14 13.33
N ASP A 259 20.12 21.33 13.25
CA ASP A 259 21.38 21.67 12.56
C ASP A 259 21.66 20.79 11.32
N THR A 260 20.66 20.08 10.80
CA THR A 260 20.85 19.15 9.68
C THR A 260 20.96 19.90 8.35
N LEU A 261 22.10 19.78 7.68
CA LEU A 261 22.32 20.33 6.33
C LEU A 261 21.55 19.55 5.27
N ILE A 262 20.68 20.22 4.52
CA ILE A 262 19.91 19.63 3.41
C ILE A 262 20.55 20.03 2.08
N ASN A 263 21.10 19.05 1.37
CA ASN A 263 21.66 19.24 0.04
C ASN A 263 20.59 18.98 -1.03
N VAL A 264 20.20 20.01 -1.78
CA VAL A 264 19.22 19.88 -2.86
C VAL A 264 19.93 19.95 -4.20
N ILE A 265 19.94 18.84 -4.95
CA ILE A 265 20.50 18.77 -6.30
C ILE A 265 19.36 19.06 -7.28
N VAL A 266 19.45 20.17 -8.01
CA VAL A 266 18.44 20.57 -8.99
C VAL A 266 19.10 20.71 -10.37
N PRO A 267 18.58 20.05 -11.42
CA PRO A 267 19.07 20.25 -12.78
C PRO A 267 18.61 21.63 -13.30
N LEU A 268 19.39 22.66 -13.03
CA LEU A 268 19.14 24.03 -13.46
C LEU A 268 19.67 24.26 -14.88
N ALA A 269 19.04 23.66 -15.89
CA ALA A 269 19.37 23.92 -17.29
C ALA A 269 19.02 25.37 -17.68
N LYS A 270 19.95 26.31 -17.42
CA LYS A 270 19.87 27.75 -17.71
C LYS A 270 18.74 28.52 -17.00
N ARG A 271 18.14 27.96 -15.94
CA ARG A 271 17.00 28.56 -15.19
C ARG A 271 17.30 28.89 -13.73
N ALA A 272 18.57 29.11 -13.38
CA ALA A 272 18.97 29.42 -12.00
C ALA A 272 18.24 30.64 -11.41
N SER A 273 18.01 31.69 -12.21
CA SER A 273 17.27 32.89 -11.79
C SER A 273 15.80 32.62 -11.45
N LYS A 274 15.13 31.75 -12.21
CA LYS A 274 13.74 31.33 -11.95
C LYS A 274 13.65 30.46 -10.71
N PHE A 275 14.62 29.58 -10.51
CA PHE A 275 14.71 28.79 -9.28
C PHE A 275 14.98 29.67 -8.06
N GLN A 276 15.85 30.68 -8.17
CA GLN A 276 16.09 31.64 -7.10
C GLN A 276 14.81 32.42 -6.74
N GLN A 277 14.05 32.87 -7.74
CA GLN A 277 12.76 33.53 -7.52
C GLN A 277 11.74 32.57 -6.89
N PHE A 278 11.69 31.31 -7.34
CA PHE A 278 10.87 30.27 -6.71
C PHE A 278 11.27 30.09 -5.24
N MET A 279 12.56 29.96 -4.92
CA MET A 279 13.05 29.78 -3.55
C MET A 279 12.75 31.00 -2.67
N GLN A 280 12.77 32.21 -3.21
CA GLN A 280 12.38 33.43 -2.49
C GLN A 280 10.89 33.43 -2.18
N ASN A 281 10.03 33.12 -3.15
CA ASN A 281 8.59 32.99 -2.95
C ASN A 281 8.27 31.86 -1.97
N PHE A 282 9.02 30.76 -2.07
CA PHE A 282 8.88 29.60 -1.23
C PHE A 282 9.12 29.91 0.26
N ARG A 283 10.12 30.75 0.56
CA ARG A 283 10.41 31.24 1.92
C ARG A 283 9.31 32.15 2.45
N LEU A 284 8.74 33.01 1.60
CA LEU A 284 7.66 33.94 1.96
C LEU A 284 6.36 33.21 2.34
N VAL A 285 6.00 32.14 1.62
CA VAL A 285 4.80 31.34 1.90
C VAL A 285 4.88 30.64 3.27
N LYS A 286 6.07 30.20 3.69
CA LYS A 286 6.28 29.60 5.01
C LYS A 286 6.12 30.57 6.17
N LEU A 287 6.48 31.85 5.98
CA LEU A 287 6.35 32.85 7.04
C LEU A 287 4.89 33.19 7.33
N HIS A 288 4.02 33.17 6.30
CA HIS A 288 2.58 33.43 6.46
C HIS A 288 1.79 32.25 7.06
N ALA A 289 2.24 31.00 6.85
CA ALA A 289 1.59 29.82 7.39
C ALA A 289 1.84 29.61 8.90
N LEU A 290 2.90 30.20 9.47
CA LEU A 290 3.23 30.09 10.90
C LEU A 290 2.51 31.15 11.77
N THR A 291 1.94 32.19 11.17
CA THR A 291 1.18 33.25 11.88
C THR A 291 -0.33 33.04 11.86
N ALA A 292 -0.84 32.02 11.18
CA ALA A 292 -2.27 31.77 11.04
C ALA A 292 -2.67 30.36 11.53
N SER A 293 -3.00 30.26 12.81
CA SER A 293 -4.07 29.36 13.29
C SER A 293 -4.60 29.93 14.61
N PRO A 294 -5.93 29.93 14.84
CA PRO A 294 -6.80 28.81 14.52
C PRO A 294 -8.06 29.18 13.72
N GLN A 295 -8.66 28.14 13.15
CA GLN A 295 -10.01 28.04 12.56
C GLN A 295 -10.12 28.13 11.02
N LEU A 296 -10.67 27.04 10.48
CA LEU A 296 -11.30 26.86 9.17
C LEU A 296 -10.41 27.07 7.92
N CYS A 297 -9.90 25.96 7.37
CA CYS A 297 -10.33 25.48 6.03
C CYS A 297 -9.76 24.07 5.76
N PRO A 298 -10.60 23.09 5.40
CA PRO A 298 -10.16 21.82 4.80
C PRO A 298 -9.82 22.09 3.33
N ASN A 299 -8.95 21.29 2.71
CA ASN A 299 -8.53 21.39 1.30
C ASN A 299 -7.32 22.30 1.05
N THR A 300 -6.14 21.89 1.54
CA THR A 300 -4.90 22.17 0.82
C THR A 300 -4.05 20.90 0.81
N SER A 301 -3.79 20.41 -0.40
CA SER A 301 -2.96 19.25 -0.66
C SER A 301 -1.54 19.51 -0.14
N SER A 302 -1.10 18.59 0.71
CA SER A 302 0.26 18.25 1.11
C SER A 302 1.37 19.13 0.55
N LEU A 303 1.83 20.05 1.38
CA LEU A 303 3.06 20.80 1.18
C LEU A 303 4.04 20.42 2.30
N VAL A 304 4.56 19.20 2.24
CA VAL A 304 5.68 18.78 3.08
C VAL A 304 6.93 19.41 2.50
N ILE A 305 7.37 20.52 3.08
CA ILE A 305 8.68 21.08 2.76
C ILE A 305 9.37 21.45 4.07
N ILE A 306 10.40 20.69 4.39
CA ILE A 306 11.43 21.08 5.36
C ILE A 306 12.36 22.06 4.64
N ALA A 307 12.52 23.26 5.20
CA ALA A 307 13.52 24.22 4.72
C ALA A 307 13.79 25.21 5.84
N PHE A 308 15.07 25.34 6.22
CA PHE A 308 15.74 26.62 6.40
C PHE A 308 17.22 26.43 6.03
N LEU A 309 17.73 27.28 5.15
CA LEU A 309 19.15 27.36 4.78
C LEU A 309 19.51 28.84 4.71
N THR A 310 20.36 29.27 5.64
CA THR A 310 21.17 30.48 5.53
C THR A 310 22.34 30.19 4.60
N TYR A 311 22.56 31.05 3.59
CA TYR A 311 23.74 31.02 2.75
C TYR A 311 24.45 32.36 2.87
N THR A 312 25.69 32.34 3.38
CA THR A 312 26.66 33.44 3.30
C THR A 312 27.37 33.37 1.95
N VAL A 313 27.14 34.37 1.11
CA VAL A 313 27.84 34.53 -0.17
C VAL A 313 29.21 35.14 0.09
N ARG A 314 30.27 34.34 0.05
CA ARG A 314 31.66 34.85 0.01
C ARG A 314 31.99 35.23 -1.43
N GLY A 315 31.68 36.48 -1.79
CA GLY A 315 32.08 37.06 -3.06
C GLY A 315 33.59 37.28 -3.12
N LYS A 316 34.24 36.72 -4.14
CA LYS A 316 35.65 36.96 -4.49
C LYS A 316 35.92 38.46 -4.62
N GLY A 317 37.03 38.91 -4.02
CA GLY A 317 37.52 40.28 -4.10
C GLY A 317 37.77 40.74 -5.53
N LYS A 318 37.27 41.93 -5.84
CA LYS A 318 37.70 42.70 -7.01
C LYS A 318 39.11 43.24 -6.74
N GLY A 319 40.04 42.92 -7.62
CA GLY A 319 41.35 43.56 -7.67
C GLY A 319 41.20 45.05 -7.94
N THR A 320 41.96 45.83 -7.16
CA THR A 320 42.31 47.23 -7.40
C THR A 320 43.16 47.33 -8.68
N PRO A 321 42.95 48.35 -9.55
CA PRO A 321 43.99 48.79 -10.47
C PRO A 321 44.94 49.74 -9.73
N ASP A 322 46.22 49.72 -10.13
CA ASP A 322 47.13 50.87 -10.29
C ASP A 322 48.60 50.38 -10.25
N PRO A 323 49.56 51.12 -10.85
CA PRO A 323 49.46 52.42 -11.49
C PRO A 323 49.67 52.42 -13.01
#